data_AF-A0A4Y3PWE2-F1
#
_entry.id   AF-A0A4Y3PWE2-F1
#
_cell.length_a   1.000
_cell.length_b   1.000
_cell.length_c   1.000
_cell.angle_alpha   90.00
_cell.angle_beta   90.00
_cell.angle_gamma   90.00
#
_symmetry.space_group_name_H-M   'P 1'
#
loop_
_entity.id
_entity.type
_entity.pdbx_description
1 polymer ?
#
loop_
_entity_poly.entity_id
_entity_poly.type
_entity_poly.pdbx_seq_one_letter_code
_entity_poly.pdbx_strand_id
1 'polypeptide(L)'
;MKRLYIVKKAESCSLNENGQAFVPTYPLFIWADTPVQLRVGEQWQEVAKGQLAFVHPNERIEMKRAKQAVDSLFLLFFQGYRLEEETIDKLTYLVDHSTFPAHGSVAGVGSLPLRAFTIVEQLVKSNANASGNPSDQASQHGLLAELLDLFAMAVSTQTANPTNPMHDVLDFTNRYYDQNLTRTQLAELSGYDASYFSRQFQKLVGHSFSEHLTRVRLDRAKLHLLTSEATLQEIAEKVGYADGFYLSRKFKQVIGTSPSAYRRMPKPQRIVALQFAGDLLALGIKPIAARFAPWESSPLIAAELDGVRNVEEIQSVAEWEQLSPDMVLAPDYLYYVPDQLEQLRRLEQIAPVLVLPWDRLDRLETVRLCGKLTGKEQEAEAWLQHYTARAEALAAKLAGVIQPEETVGLYELWEDNTICIWNQTTRGTYNLYSSLKLTPPPKIADEVLRPQAHKLIREEQLADYAADHMFVVIPREQGGDDLALTDHFRSRACWRELLKTGRHRLYPLPLEDFWCNDARALEKQRGIMVDKLLAATALVLASR
;
A
#
# COMPACT_ATOMS: atom_id res chain seq x y z
N MET A 1 1.34 -7.65 -18.25
CA MET A 1 0.99 -7.97 -19.67
C MET A 1 0.15 -6.81 -20.23
N LYS A 2 0.31 -6.33 -21.49
CA LYS A 2 -0.52 -5.20 -22.00
C LYS A 2 -2.00 -5.62 -22.02
N ARG A 3 -2.80 -5.08 -21.10
CA ARG A 3 -4.24 -5.31 -20.99
C ARG A 3 -5.00 -4.04 -21.37
N LEU A 4 -6.18 -4.24 -21.92
CA LEU A 4 -7.10 -3.16 -22.25
C LEU A 4 -8.44 -3.47 -21.60
N TYR A 5 -9.01 -2.47 -20.92
CA TYR A 5 -10.32 -2.56 -20.29
C TYR A 5 -11.24 -1.55 -20.93
N ILE A 6 -12.36 -2.03 -21.46
CA ILE A 6 -13.35 -1.19 -22.15
C ILE A 6 -14.65 -1.23 -21.36
N VAL A 7 -15.06 -0.07 -20.84
CA VAL A 7 -16.40 0.11 -20.24
C VAL A 7 -17.43 -0.08 -21.36
N LYS A 8 -18.37 -1.00 -21.14
CA LYS A 8 -19.46 -1.29 -22.09
C LYS A 8 -20.72 -0.53 -21.71
N LYS A 9 -20.98 -0.41 -20.41
CA LYS A 9 -22.15 0.29 -19.88
C LYS A 9 -21.93 0.58 -18.40
N ALA A 10 -22.22 1.79 -17.96
CA ALA A 10 -22.33 2.13 -16.54
C ALA A 10 -23.68 2.83 -16.32
N GLU A 11 -24.52 2.27 -15.46
CA GLU A 11 -25.88 2.77 -15.25
C GLU A 11 -26.32 2.71 -13.79
N SER A 12 -27.29 3.55 -13.45
CA SER A 12 -28.01 3.50 -12.18
C SER A 12 -29.35 2.79 -12.39
N CYS A 13 -29.70 1.85 -11.52
CA CYS A 13 -30.90 1.03 -11.61
C CYS A 13 -31.68 1.00 -10.28
N SER A 14 -33.01 0.98 -10.36
CA SER A 14 -33.90 0.75 -9.22
C SER A 14 -34.43 -0.68 -9.23
N LEU A 15 -34.25 -1.43 -8.14
CA LEU A 15 -34.84 -2.77 -8.00
C LEU A 15 -36.35 -2.66 -7.75
N ASN A 16 -37.16 -3.51 -8.38
CA ASN A 16 -38.59 -3.63 -8.08
C ASN A 16 -38.84 -4.50 -6.83
N GLU A 17 -40.06 -4.49 -6.28
CA GLU A 17 -40.42 -5.23 -5.06
C GLU A 17 -40.25 -6.75 -5.19
N ASN A 18 -40.37 -7.28 -6.40
CA ASN A 18 -40.26 -8.71 -6.70
C ASN A 18 -38.82 -9.18 -6.95
N GLY A 19 -37.85 -8.26 -6.99
CA GLY A 19 -36.46 -8.53 -7.37
C GLY A 19 -36.25 -8.69 -8.87
N GLN A 20 -34.99 -8.59 -9.30
CA GLN A 20 -34.58 -8.66 -10.70
C GLN A 20 -33.61 -9.84 -10.90
N ALA A 21 -33.85 -10.65 -11.92
CA ALA A 21 -32.97 -11.74 -12.32
C ALA A 21 -32.51 -11.53 -13.76
N PHE A 22 -31.21 -11.63 -14.03
CA PHE A 22 -30.69 -11.58 -15.38
C PHE A 22 -29.34 -12.29 -15.49
N VAL A 23 -28.88 -12.46 -16.73
CA VAL A 23 -27.57 -13.01 -17.06
C VAL A 23 -26.76 -11.88 -17.70
N PRO A 24 -25.68 -11.39 -17.07
CA PRO A 24 -24.89 -10.30 -17.61
C PRO A 24 -24.07 -10.80 -18.81
N THR A 25 -24.12 -10.10 -19.93
CA THR A 25 -23.33 -10.45 -21.13
C THR A 25 -21.84 -10.11 -20.97
N TYR A 26 -21.52 -9.23 -20.03
CA TYR A 26 -20.18 -8.75 -19.73
C TYR A 26 -19.88 -8.90 -18.24
N PRO A 27 -18.60 -9.00 -17.85
CA PRO A 27 -18.17 -8.77 -16.47
C PRO A 27 -18.85 -7.54 -15.86
N LEU A 28 -19.27 -7.68 -14.61
CA LEU A 28 -20.14 -6.71 -13.95
C LEU A 28 -19.62 -6.40 -12.54
N PHE A 29 -19.40 -5.12 -12.27
CA PHE A 29 -19.35 -4.61 -10.92
C PHE A 29 -20.74 -4.08 -10.50
N ILE A 30 -21.17 -4.47 -9.31
CA ILE A 30 -22.41 -4.01 -8.68
C ILE A 30 -21.99 -3.18 -7.48
N TRP A 31 -22.22 -1.87 -7.53
CA TRP A 31 -22.02 -1.00 -6.39
C TRP A 31 -23.35 -0.74 -5.71
N ALA A 32 -23.40 -1.11 -4.42
CA ALA A 32 -24.55 -0.95 -3.56
C ALA A 32 -24.50 0.39 -2.82
N ASP A 33 -25.29 1.37 -3.26
CA ASP A 33 -25.58 2.57 -2.45
C ASP A 33 -26.74 2.33 -1.46
N THR A 34 -27.43 1.20 -1.62
CA THR A 34 -28.38 0.62 -0.66
C THR A 34 -28.08 -0.86 -0.47
N PRO A 35 -28.30 -1.45 0.72
CA PRO A 35 -28.11 -2.88 0.92
C PRO A 35 -28.99 -3.74 -0.01
N VAL A 36 -28.37 -4.68 -0.72
CA VAL A 36 -29.06 -5.64 -1.59
C VAL A 36 -28.72 -7.07 -1.24
N GLN A 37 -29.69 -7.94 -1.42
CA GLN A 37 -29.47 -9.38 -1.42
C GLN A 37 -29.13 -9.80 -2.85
N LEU A 38 -27.92 -10.33 -3.06
CA LEU A 38 -27.44 -10.84 -4.34
C LEU A 38 -27.36 -12.37 -4.25
N ARG A 39 -28.05 -13.07 -5.14
CA ARG A 39 -27.88 -14.51 -5.33
C ARG A 39 -26.88 -14.76 -6.44
N VAL A 40 -25.86 -15.50 -6.09
CA VAL A 40 -24.77 -15.95 -6.96
C VAL A 40 -24.72 -17.47 -6.82
N GLY A 41 -25.10 -18.21 -7.87
CA GLY A 41 -25.32 -19.66 -7.76
C GLY A 41 -26.49 -20.02 -6.82
N GLU A 42 -26.22 -20.86 -5.81
CA GLU A 42 -27.21 -21.33 -4.82
C GLU A 42 -27.28 -20.46 -3.55
N GLN A 43 -26.32 -19.56 -3.35
CA GLN A 43 -26.20 -18.79 -2.11
C GLN A 43 -26.68 -17.36 -2.27
N TRP A 44 -27.48 -16.90 -1.30
CA TRP A 44 -27.79 -15.49 -1.13
C TRP A 44 -26.74 -14.87 -0.22
N GLN A 45 -26.25 -13.70 -0.62
CA GLN A 45 -25.36 -12.88 0.19
C GLN A 45 -25.85 -11.45 0.21
N GLU A 46 -25.57 -10.76 1.32
CA GLU A 46 -25.85 -9.34 1.45
C GLU A 46 -24.66 -8.54 0.90
N VAL A 47 -24.95 -7.61 0.00
CA VAL A 47 -24.03 -6.56 -0.43
C VAL A 47 -24.51 -5.28 0.25
N ALA A 48 -23.85 -4.92 1.34
CA ALA A 48 -24.20 -3.76 2.15
C ALA A 48 -23.91 -2.44 1.40
N LYS A 49 -24.44 -1.33 1.94
CA LYS A 49 -24.13 0.00 1.43
C LYS A 49 -22.60 0.25 1.44
N GLY A 50 -22.08 0.80 0.35
CA GLY A 50 -20.64 1.08 0.19
C GLY A 50 -19.81 -0.15 -0.16
N GLN A 51 -20.45 -1.28 -0.46
CA GLN A 51 -19.76 -2.48 -0.96
C GLN A 51 -19.88 -2.58 -2.48
N LEU A 52 -18.83 -3.14 -3.08
CA LEU A 52 -18.75 -3.51 -4.47
C LEU A 52 -18.83 -5.04 -4.55
N ALA A 53 -19.59 -5.56 -5.50
CA ALA A 53 -19.63 -6.98 -5.81
C ALA A 53 -19.19 -7.23 -7.24
N PHE A 54 -18.46 -8.32 -7.49
CA PHE A 54 -18.00 -8.70 -8.81
C PHE A 54 -18.71 -9.95 -9.32
N VAL A 55 -19.16 -9.90 -10.58
CA VAL A 55 -19.91 -10.97 -11.24
C VAL A 55 -19.33 -11.23 -12.63
N HIS A 56 -18.98 -12.49 -12.90
CA HIS A 56 -18.57 -12.93 -14.24
C HIS A 56 -19.73 -12.96 -15.25
N PRO A 57 -19.43 -12.79 -16.55
CA PRO A 57 -20.44 -12.86 -17.59
C PRO A 57 -21.05 -14.26 -17.73
N ASN A 58 -22.23 -14.34 -18.33
CA ASN A 58 -22.95 -15.57 -18.66
C ASN A 58 -23.40 -16.42 -17.46
N GLU A 59 -23.28 -15.89 -16.25
CA GLU A 59 -23.74 -16.52 -15.02
C GLU A 59 -25.01 -15.84 -14.51
N ARG A 60 -26.02 -16.64 -14.15
CA ARG A 60 -27.31 -16.10 -13.69
C ARG A 60 -27.17 -15.51 -12.30
N ILE A 61 -27.59 -14.26 -12.14
CA ILE A 61 -27.71 -13.60 -10.84
C ILE A 61 -29.16 -13.21 -10.54
N GLU A 62 -29.49 -13.13 -9.25
CA GLU A 62 -30.77 -12.59 -8.78
C GLU A 62 -30.51 -11.52 -7.72
N MET A 63 -31.25 -10.41 -7.75
CA MET A 63 -31.11 -9.31 -6.80
C MET A 63 -32.45 -8.97 -6.15
N LYS A 64 -32.46 -8.76 -4.84
CA LYS A 64 -33.65 -8.35 -4.07
C LYS A 64 -33.30 -7.24 -3.08
N ARG A 65 -34.27 -6.38 -2.76
CA ARG A 65 -34.11 -5.32 -1.75
C ARG A 65 -34.00 -5.92 -0.34
N ALA A 66 -33.11 -5.37 0.50
CA ALA A 66 -32.91 -5.88 1.87
C ALA A 66 -33.97 -5.41 2.88
N LYS A 67 -34.55 -4.20 2.75
CA LYS A 67 -35.80 -3.65 3.33
C LYS A 67 -35.77 -2.11 3.21
N GLN A 68 -36.92 -1.47 2.98
CA GLN A 68 -37.17 0.00 2.92
C GLN A 68 -35.93 0.89 2.62
N ALA A 69 -35.54 0.99 1.36
CA ALA A 69 -34.60 2.00 0.88
C ALA A 69 -35.12 2.63 -0.43
N VAL A 70 -34.86 3.94 -0.61
CA VAL A 70 -35.36 4.76 -1.73
C VAL A 70 -34.27 5.03 -2.78
N ASP A 71 -33.04 4.57 -2.57
CA ASP A 71 -31.91 4.93 -3.45
C ASP A 71 -31.57 3.86 -4.50
N SER A 72 -30.69 4.22 -5.44
CA SER A 72 -30.40 3.46 -6.66
C SER A 72 -29.10 2.65 -6.55
N LEU A 73 -28.97 1.60 -7.37
CA LEU A 73 -27.78 0.74 -7.47
C LEU A 73 -27.00 1.04 -8.74
N PHE A 74 -25.68 0.96 -8.70
CA PHE A 74 -24.86 1.17 -9.88
C PHE A 74 -24.35 -0.14 -10.46
N LEU A 75 -24.54 -0.32 -11.76
CA LEU A 75 -24.10 -1.46 -12.53
C LEU A 75 -23.05 -1.02 -13.54
N LEU A 76 -21.83 -1.54 -13.42
CA LEU A 76 -20.71 -1.24 -14.30
C LEU A 76 -20.31 -2.50 -15.08
N PHE A 77 -20.72 -2.54 -16.34
CA PHE A 77 -20.39 -3.58 -17.30
C PHE A 77 -19.13 -3.19 -18.09
N PHE A 78 -18.21 -4.13 -18.23
CA PHE A 78 -16.97 -3.90 -18.93
C PHE A 78 -16.40 -5.17 -19.55
N GLN A 79 -15.42 -5.00 -20.44
CA GLN A 79 -14.75 -6.11 -21.11
C GLN A 79 -13.24 -5.97 -20.98
N GLY A 80 -12.60 -7.01 -20.46
CA GLY A 80 -11.14 -7.15 -20.45
C GLY A 80 -10.63 -7.79 -21.72
N TYR A 81 -9.48 -7.29 -22.17
CA TYR A 81 -8.74 -7.80 -23.30
C TYR A 81 -7.26 -7.94 -22.94
N ARG A 82 -6.62 -8.96 -23.50
CA ARG A 82 -5.19 -9.19 -23.45
C ARG A 82 -4.62 -9.05 -24.85
N LEU A 83 -3.53 -8.31 -24.98
CA LEU A 83 -2.79 -8.22 -26.23
C LEU A 83 -2.25 -9.61 -26.60
N GLU A 84 -2.63 -10.08 -27.78
CA GLU A 84 -2.19 -11.35 -28.37
C GLU A 84 -1.04 -11.12 -29.35
N GLU A 85 -1.17 -10.10 -30.19
CA GLU A 85 -0.22 -9.80 -31.27
C GLU A 85 0.02 -8.30 -31.35
N GLU A 86 1.28 -7.90 -31.42
CA GLU A 86 1.70 -6.52 -31.66
C GLU A 86 2.65 -6.49 -32.86
N THR A 87 2.17 -5.87 -33.93
CA THR A 87 2.94 -5.56 -35.14
C THR A 87 2.98 -4.05 -35.33
N ILE A 88 3.86 -3.58 -36.20
CA ILE A 88 4.00 -2.13 -36.50
C ILE A 88 2.67 -1.54 -37.00
N ASP A 89 1.86 -2.33 -37.71
CA ASP A 89 0.62 -1.84 -38.35
C ASP A 89 -0.66 -2.29 -37.64
N LYS A 90 -0.57 -3.20 -36.65
CA LYS A 90 -1.75 -3.84 -36.06
C LYS A 90 -1.51 -4.35 -34.64
N LEU A 91 -2.49 -4.09 -33.78
CA LEU A 91 -2.64 -4.72 -32.47
C LEU A 91 -3.83 -5.67 -32.49
N THR A 92 -3.63 -6.94 -32.13
CA THR A 92 -4.69 -7.94 -31.97
C THR A 92 -4.91 -8.22 -30.49
N TYR A 93 -6.16 -8.09 -30.04
CA TYR A 93 -6.55 -8.30 -28.65
C TYR A 93 -7.56 -9.44 -28.56
N LEU A 94 -7.36 -10.33 -27.58
CA LEU A 94 -8.33 -11.36 -27.23
C LEU A 94 -9.07 -11.01 -25.95
N VAL A 95 -10.34 -11.39 -25.88
CA VAL A 95 -11.11 -11.35 -24.63
C VAL A 95 -10.41 -12.22 -23.58
N ASP A 96 -10.12 -11.63 -22.42
CA ASP A 96 -9.45 -12.32 -21.32
C ASP A 96 -10.04 -11.90 -19.97
N HIS A 97 -10.48 -12.89 -19.19
CA HIS A 97 -11.05 -12.73 -17.86
C HIS A 97 -10.23 -13.46 -16.79
N SER A 98 -9.08 -14.03 -17.16
CA SER A 98 -8.29 -14.95 -16.32
C SER A 98 -7.75 -14.34 -15.02
N THR A 99 -7.80 -13.02 -14.90
CA THR A 99 -7.29 -12.23 -13.76
C THR A 99 -8.36 -11.44 -13.04
N PHE A 100 -9.62 -11.66 -13.40
CA PHE A 100 -10.71 -11.04 -12.68
C PHE A 100 -10.94 -11.67 -11.31
N PRO A 101 -11.51 -10.90 -10.37
CA PRO A 101 -11.89 -11.41 -9.06
C PRO A 101 -12.86 -12.60 -9.16
N ALA A 102 -12.97 -13.38 -8.08
CA ALA A 102 -13.87 -14.54 -8.07
C ALA A 102 -15.34 -14.13 -8.29
N HIS A 103 -16.11 -14.98 -8.97
CA HIS A 103 -17.54 -14.80 -9.18
C HIS A 103 -18.27 -14.66 -7.83
N GLY A 104 -18.99 -13.56 -7.64
CA GLY A 104 -19.70 -13.26 -6.40
C GLY A 104 -18.82 -12.72 -5.27
N SER A 105 -17.55 -12.40 -5.52
CA SER A 105 -16.74 -11.72 -4.51
C SER A 105 -17.33 -10.35 -4.17
N VAL A 106 -17.25 -9.99 -2.89
CA VAL A 106 -17.70 -8.71 -2.36
C VAL A 106 -16.54 -8.09 -1.61
N ALA A 107 -16.32 -6.80 -1.81
CA ALA A 107 -15.40 -6.00 -1.00
C ALA A 107 -16.07 -4.67 -0.64
N GLY A 108 -15.59 -4.00 0.40
CA GLY A 108 -16.34 -2.89 0.97
C GLY A 108 -15.63 -2.16 2.09
N VAL A 109 -16.38 -1.25 2.69
CA VAL A 109 -16.28 -0.60 4.01
C VAL A 109 -15.33 -1.36 4.98
N GLY A 110 -14.03 -1.07 4.88
CA GLY A 110 -12.96 -1.66 5.70
C GLY A 110 -11.76 -2.26 4.92
N SER A 111 -11.88 -2.49 3.62
CA SER A 111 -10.77 -3.05 2.80
C SER A 111 -10.62 -2.44 1.41
N LEU A 112 -11.69 -1.87 0.86
CA LEU A 112 -11.63 -1.06 -0.36
C LEU A 112 -11.23 0.37 0.02
N PRO A 113 -10.12 0.91 -0.52
CA PRO A 113 -9.81 2.33 -0.39
C PRO A 113 -10.90 3.17 -1.03
N LEU A 114 -11.17 4.33 -0.45
CA LEU A 114 -12.16 5.33 -0.89
C LEU A 114 -12.04 5.71 -2.36
N ARG A 115 -10.81 5.59 -2.87
CA ARG A 115 -10.50 5.73 -4.28
C ARG A 115 -11.39 4.86 -5.17
N ALA A 116 -11.72 3.63 -4.78
CA ALA A 116 -12.62 2.75 -5.51
C ALA A 116 -14.03 3.36 -5.70
N PHE A 117 -14.55 4.05 -4.69
CA PHE A 117 -15.82 4.77 -4.77
C PHE A 117 -15.75 5.93 -5.77
N THR A 118 -14.73 6.79 -5.64
CA THR A 118 -14.54 7.93 -6.55
C THR A 118 -14.41 7.48 -8.01
N ILE A 119 -13.75 6.34 -8.24
CA ILE A 119 -13.59 5.77 -9.57
C ILE A 119 -14.94 5.34 -10.14
N VAL A 120 -15.78 4.62 -9.38
CA VAL A 120 -17.09 4.17 -9.88
C VAL A 120 -17.95 5.37 -10.27
N GLU A 121 -17.98 6.43 -9.46
CA GLU A 121 -18.70 7.65 -9.82
C GLU A 121 -18.15 8.33 -11.08
N GLN A 122 -16.82 8.41 -11.22
CA GLN A 122 -16.15 8.98 -12.38
C GLN A 122 -16.46 8.17 -13.65
N LEU A 123 -16.48 6.84 -13.55
CA LEU A 123 -16.86 5.95 -14.64
C LEU A 123 -18.34 6.10 -15.03
N VAL A 124 -19.24 6.25 -14.06
CA VAL A 124 -20.67 6.49 -14.33
C VAL A 124 -20.88 7.86 -14.99
N LYS A 125 -20.28 8.93 -14.45
CA LYS A 125 -20.40 10.29 -15.00
C LYS A 125 -19.79 10.40 -16.40
N SER A 126 -18.63 9.79 -16.64
CA SER A 126 -17.99 9.78 -17.96
C SER A 126 -18.76 8.93 -18.98
N ASN A 127 -19.36 7.80 -18.57
CA ASN A 127 -20.18 6.98 -19.45
C ASN A 127 -21.52 7.65 -19.83
N ALA A 128 -22.13 8.40 -18.90
CA ALA A 128 -23.34 9.18 -19.18
C ALA A 128 -23.12 10.32 -20.18
N ASN A 129 -21.90 10.88 -20.20
CA ASN A 129 -21.48 11.97 -21.08
C ASN A 129 -20.66 11.50 -22.29
N ALA A 130 -20.56 10.18 -22.52
CA ALA A 130 -19.64 9.61 -23.49
C ALA A 130 -19.95 10.07 -24.91
N SER A 131 -19.04 10.87 -25.47
CA SER A 131 -19.07 11.34 -26.86
C SER A 131 -18.40 10.36 -27.84
N GLY A 132 -17.82 9.25 -27.33
CA GLY A 132 -16.99 8.32 -28.10
C GLY A 132 -15.58 8.83 -28.39
N ASN A 133 -15.14 9.92 -27.74
CA ASN A 133 -13.81 10.49 -27.89
C ASN A 133 -12.71 9.53 -27.35
N PRO A 134 -11.62 9.28 -28.10
CA PRO A 134 -10.48 8.47 -27.64
C PRO A 134 -9.89 8.85 -26.28
N SER A 135 -9.93 10.14 -25.92
CA SER A 135 -9.45 10.62 -24.61
C SER A 135 -10.30 10.08 -23.45
N ASP A 136 -11.62 10.02 -23.63
CA ASP A 136 -12.56 9.52 -22.62
C ASP A 136 -12.36 8.02 -22.39
N GLN A 137 -12.09 7.26 -23.46
CA GLN A 137 -11.84 5.82 -23.40
C GLN A 137 -10.52 5.49 -22.70
N ALA A 138 -9.47 6.28 -22.91
CA ALA A 138 -8.18 6.12 -22.23
C ALA A 138 -8.31 6.38 -20.72
N SER A 139 -9.03 7.45 -20.34
CA SER A 139 -9.31 7.75 -18.93
C SER A 139 -10.18 6.65 -18.28
N GLN A 140 -11.23 6.19 -18.96
CA GLN A 140 -12.07 5.08 -18.46
C GLN A 140 -11.28 3.77 -18.31
N HIS A 141 -10.35 3.48 -19.22
CA HIS A 141 -9.47 2.34 -19.11
C HIS A 141 -8.61 2.40 -17.84
N GLY A 142 -7.94 3.54 -17.59
CA GLY A 142 -7.08 3.72 -16.42
C GLY A 142 -7.87 3.62 -15.11
N LEU A 143 -9.02 4.28 -15.05
CA LEU A 143 -9.94 4.21 -13.90
C LEU A 143 -10.41 2.78 -13.65
N LEU A 144 -10.84 2.06 -14.68
CA LEU A 144 -11.32 0.68 -14.53
C LEU A 144 -10.20 -0.30 -14.14
N ALA A 145 -8.97 -0.09 -14.63
CA ALA A 145 -7.80 -0.86 -14.20
C ALA A 145 -7.54 -0.66 -12.70
N GLU A 146 -7.53 0.60 -12.26
CA GLU A 146 -7.34 0.96 -10.85
C GLU A 146 -8.44 0.37 -9.96
N LEU A 147 -9.71 0.41 -10.39
CA LEU A 147 -10.82 -0.20 -9.64
C LEU A 147 -10.65 -1.71 -9.47
N LEU A 148 -10.21 -2.40 -10.52
CA LEU A 148 -9.94 -3.84 -10.48
C LEU A 148 -8.83 -4.18 -9.49
N ASP A 149 -7.76 -3.40 -9.48
CA ASP A 149 -6.62 -3.59 -8.58
C ASP A 149 -7.01 -3.34 -7.12
N LEU A 150 -7.69 -2.22 -6.85
CA LEU A 150 -8.20 -1.89 -5.52
C LEU A 150 -9.16 -2.97 -5.01
N PHE A 151 -10.05 -3.45 -5.87
CA PHE A 151 -10.98 -4.52 -5.53
C PHE A 151 -10.29 -5.85 -5.29
N ALA A 152 -9.31 -6.23 -6.11
CA ALA A 152 -8.52 -7.44 -5.90
C ALA A 152 -7.77 -7.39 -4.56
N MET A 153 -7.16 -6.24 -4.22
CA MET A 153 -6.50 -6.01 -2.93
C MET A 153 -7.49 -6.08 -1.76
N ALA A 154 -8.67 -5.49 -1.93
CA ALA A 154 -9.69 -5.42 -0.90
C ALA A 154 -10.37 -6.76 -0.61
N VAL A 155 -10.63 -7.56 -1.65
CA VAL A 155 -11.08 -8.94 -1.51
C VAL A 155 -9.99 -9.77 -0.85
N SER A 156 -8.72 -9.52 -1.16
CA SER A 156 -7.58 -10.22 -0.53
C SER A 156 -7.38 -9.87 0.95
N THR A 157 -7.93 -8.74 1.44
CA THR A 157 -7.78 -8.26 2.82
C THR A 157 -9.03 -8.48 3.69
N GLN A 158 -10.24 -8.56 3.10
CA GLN A 158 -11.47 -8.99 3.80
C GLN A 158 -11.48 -10.49 4.13
N THR A 159 -10.65 -11.29 3.46
CA THR A 159 -10.46 -12.72 3.70
C THR A 159 -9.45 -13.03 4.81
N ALA A 160 -9.58 -12.38 5.96
CA ALA A 160 -9.03 -12.90 7.21
C ALA A 160 -10.12 -13.73 7.90
N ASN A 161 -10.55 -14.93 7.52
CA ASN A 161 -10.06 -16.06 6.70
C ASN A 161 -11.28 -16.65 5.95
N PRO A 162 -11.14 -17.36 4.81
CA PRO A 162 -9.99 -18.16 4.42
C PRO A 162 -9.04 -17.36 3.54
N THR A 163 -7.86 -17.14 4.11
CA THR A 163 -6.57 -17.07 3.44
C THR A 163 -6.67 -17.45 1.96
N ASN A 164 -6.16 -16.61 1.05
CA ASN A 164 -5.48 -17.22 -0.08
C ASN A 164 -4.30 -17.94 0.57
N PRO A 165 -4.31 -19.27 0.71
CA PRO A 165 -3.30 -19.96 1.51
C PRO A 165 -1.90 -19.75 0.91
N MET A 166 -1.82 -19.26 -0.33
CA MET A 166 -0.58 -18.87 -0.99
C MET A 166 0.00 -17.53 -0.49
N HIS A 167 -0.80 -16.55 -0.07
CA HIS A 167 -0.27 -15.29 0.48
C HIS A 167 0.38 -15.53 1.84
N ASP A 168 -0.25 -16.31 2.71
CA ASP A 168 0.36 -16.71 3.99
C ASP A 168 1.65 -17.47 3.78
N VAL A 169 1.69 -18.34 2.76
CA VAL A 169 2.91 -19.05 2.38
C VAL A 169 4.01 -18.08 1.92
N LEU A 170 3.67 -17.03 1.18
CA LEU A 170 4.62 -16.02 0.71
C LEU A 170 5.17 -15.17 1.86
N ASP A 171 4.31 -14.73 2.77
CA ASP A 171 4.71 -14.01 3.98
C ASP A 171 5.53 -14.90 4.93
N PHE A 172 5.09 -16.14 5.14
CA PHE A 172 5.82 -17.13 5.92
C PHE A 172 7.20 -17.38 5.31
N THR A 173 7.28 -17.52 3.98
CA THR A 173 8.55 -17.70 3.27
C THR A 173 9.47 -16.50 3.48
N ASN A 174 8.95 -15.28 3.38
CA ASN A 174 9.76 -14.07 3.59
C ASN A 174 10.14 -13.80 5.05
N ARG A 175 9.45 -14.42 6.00
CA ARG A 175 9.77 -14.35 7.43
C ARG A 175 10.77 -15.42 7.87
N TYR A 176 10.71 -16.60 7.27
CA TYR A 176 11.48 -17.79 7.66
C TYR A 176 12.36 -18.34 6.54
N TYR A 177 12.80 -17.47 5.61
CA TYR A 177 13.60 -17.85 4.45
C TYR A 177 14.93 -18.53 4.83
N ASP A 178 15.47 -18.20 6.00
CA ASP A 178 16.70 -18.72 6.58
C ASP A 178 16.54 -20.16 7.09
N GLN A 179 15.31 -20.66 7.24
CA GLN A 179 15.01 -22.00 7.70
C GLN A 179 14.92 -23.01 6.55
N ASN A 180 14.98 -24.30 6.86
CA ASN A 180 14.79 -25.37 5.88
C ASN A 180 13.30 -25.50 5.51
N LEU A 181 12.83 -24.65 4.59
CA LEU A 181 11.47 -24.66 4.09
C LEU A 181 11.31 -25.70 2.97
N THR A 182 10.43 -26.67 3.17
CA THR A 182 10.10 -27.68 2.17
C THR A 182 8.74 -27.41 1.54
N ARG A 183 8.60 -27.86 0.29
CA ARG A 183 7.31 -27.85 -0.41
C ARG A 183 6.20 -28.53 0.40
N THR A 184 6.51 -29.65 1.06
CA THR A 184 5.52 -30.41 1.83
C THR A 184 4.98 -29.60 3.00
N GLN A 185 5.87 -28.94 3.77
CA GLN A 185 5.47 -28.10 4.89
C GLN A 185 4.59 -26.93 4.46
N LEU A 186 4.91 -26.29 3.34
CA LEU A 186 4.12 -25.16 2.85
C LEU A 186 2.79 -25.60 2.23
N ALA A 187 2.74 -26.78 1.62
CA ALA A 187 1.49 -27.38 1.18
C ALA A 187 0.56 -27.70 2.37
N GLU A 188 1.13 -28.24 3.46
CA GLU A 188 0.39 -28.47 4.71
C GLU A 188 -0.11 -27.17 5.34
N LEU A 189 0.74 -26.14 5.43
CA LEU A 189 0.38 -24.80 5.91
C LEU A 189 -0.79 -24.21 5.10
N SER A 190 -0.81 -24.51 3.80
CA SER A 190 -1.79 -23.97 2.87
C SER A 190 -3.03 -24.87 2.70
N GLY A 191 -3.13 -25.99 3.45
CA GLY A 191 -4.22 -26.96 3.33
C GLY A 191 -4.27 -27.72 1.99
N TYR A 192 -3.17 -27.75 1.22
CA TYR A 192 -3.09 -28.34 -0.11
C TYR A 192 -2.20 -29.60 -0.12
N ASP A 193 -2.42 -30.47 -1.12
CA ASP A 193 -1.41 -31.46 -1.46
C ASP A 193 -0.23 -30.81 -2.19
N ALA A 194 0.95 -31.43 -2.13
CA ALA A 194 2.18 -30.86 -2.68
C ALA A 194 2.11 -30.58 -4.21
N SER A 195 1.32 -31.34 -4.96
CA SER A 195 1.18 -31.18 -6.41
C SER A 195 0.22 -30.05 -6.75
N TYR A 196 -0.88 -29.92 -6.01
CA TYR A 196 -1.79 -28.78 -6.12
C TYR A 196 -1.10 -27.49 -5.68
N PHE A 197 -0.40 -27.49 -4.54
CA PHE A 197 0.43 -26.38 -4.07
C PHE A 197 1.40 -25.89 -5.16
N SER A 198 2.18 -26.80 -5.76
CA SER A 198 3.18 -26.41 -6.77
C SER A 198 2.53 -25.71 -7.96
N ARG A 199 1.38 -26.22 -8.43
CA ARG A 199 0.65 -25.66 -9.56
C ARG A 199 0.05 -24.29 -9.21
N GLN A 200 -0.55 -24.16 -8.03
CA GLN A 200 -1.14 -22.87 -7.60
C GLN A 200 -0.07 -21.82 -7.34
N PHE A 201 1.02 -22.18 -6.65
CA PHE A 201 2.14 -21.28 -6.39
C PHE A 201 2.75 -20.80 -7.71
N GLN A 202 3.03 -21.71 -8.65
CA GLN A 202 3.58 -21.31 -9.94
C GLN A 202 2.62 -20.46 -10.78
N LYS A 203 1.31 -20.72 -10.70
CA LYS A 203 0.29 -19.91 -11.37
C LYS A 203 0.23 -18.49 -10.79
N LEU A 204 0.31 -18.35 -9.47
CA LEU A 204 0.22 -17.08 -8.76
C LEU A 204 1.49 -16.24 -8.93
N VAL A 205 2.65 -16.84 -8.63
CA VAL A 205 3.94 -16.14 -8.52
C VAL A 205 4.73 -16.18 -9.84
N GLY A 206 4.28 -16.99 -10.81
CA GLY A 206 4.91 -17.15 -12.12
C GLY A 206 6.19 -17.99 -12.12
N HIS A 207 6.59 -18.56 -10.99
CA HIS A 207 7.76 -19.42 -10.85
C HIS A 207 7.62 -20.43 -9.71
N SER A 208 8.50 -21.42 -9.66
CA SER A 208 8.41 -22.48 -8.63
C SER A 208 8.72 -21.94 -7.22
N PHE A 209 8.18 -22.59 -6.18
CA PHE A 209 8.51 -22.25 -4.79
C PHE A 209 10.02 -22.31 -4.51
N SER A 210 10.72 -23.33 -5.01
CA SER A 210 12.17 -23.46 -4.82
C SER A 210 12.95 -22.31 -5.45
N GLU A 211 12.49 -21.84 -6.61
CA GLU A 211 13.06 -20.66 -7.28
C GLU A 211 12.76 -19.38 -6.48
N HIS A 212 11.55 -19.25 -5.94
CA HIS A 212 11.15 -18.10 -5.12
C HIS A 212 12.01 -18.00 -3.85
N LEU A 213 12.11 -19.09 -3.09
CA LEU A 213 12.96 -19.17 -1.90
C LEU A 213 14.43 -18.86 -2.25
N THR A 214 14.92 -19.37 -3.38
CA THR A 214 16.28 -19.05 -3.85
C THR A 214 16.44 -17.55 -4.07
N ARG A 215 15.49 -16.87 -4.72
CA ARG A 215 15.56 -15.42 -4.96
C ARG A 215 15.58 -14.64 -3.65
N VAL A 216 14.64 -14.91 -2.74
CA VAL A 216 14.59 -14.25 -1.42
C VAL A 216 15.92 -14.38 -0.67
N ARG A 217 16.50 -15.59 -0.63
CA ARG A 217 17.80 -15.84 0.03
C ARG A 217 18.95 -15.10 -0.64
N LEU A 218 18.96 -15.06 -1.97
CA LEU A 218 20.00 -14.35 -2.72
C LEU A 218 19.88 -12.84 -2.56
N ASP A 219 18.67 -12.28 -2.46
CA ASP A 219 18.48 -10.85 -2.19
C ASP A 219 19.02 -10.48 -0.81
N ARG A 220 18.78 -11.32 0.21
CA ARG A 220 19.39 -11.15 1.53
C ARG A 220 20.91 -11.29 1.48
N ALA A 221 21.43 -12.21 0.66
CA ALA A 221 22.87 -12.34 0.44
C ALA A 221 23.47 -11.09 -0.22
N LYS A 222 22.81 -10.48 -1.22
CA LYS A 222 23.24 -9.20 -1.83
C LYS A 222 23.39 -8.12 -0.76
N LEU A 223 22.41 -7.98 0.14
CA LEU A 223 22.48 -7.02 1.23
C LEU A 223 23.65 -7.29 2.15
N HIS A 224 23.84 -8.51 2.62
CA HIS A 224 24.98 -8.84 3.49
C HIS A 224 26.33 -8.63 2.81
N LEU A 225 26.44 -8.91 1.51
CA LEU A 225 27.67 -8.69 0.74
C LEU A 225 28.05 -7.21 0.65
N LEU A 226 27.06 -6.31 0.60
CA LEU A 226 27.28 -4.86 0.44
C LEU A 226 27.36 -4.09 1.76
N THR A 227 26.87 -4.67 2.85
CA THR A 227 26.67 -3.96 4.14
C THR A 227 27.48 -4.53 5.30
N SER A 228 28.23 -5.61 5.07
CA SER A 228 29.03 -6.26 6.11
C SER A 228 30.28 -6.95 5.56
N GLU A 229 31.25 -7.16 6.45
CA GLU A 229 32.49 -7.91 6.16
C GLU A 229 32.35 -9.43 6.38
N ALA A 230 31.13 -9.92 6.62
CA ALA A 230 30.89 -11.34 6.90
C ALA A 230 31.47 -12.25 5.80
N THR A 231 32.01 -13.39 6.19
CA THR A 231 32.52 -14.39 5.24
C THR A 231 31.37 -15.03 4.46
N LEU A 232 31.67 -15.66 3.32
CA LEU A 232 30.62 -16.35 2.55
C LEU A 232 29.93 -17.48 3.32
N GLN A 233 30.64 -18.12 4.26
CA GLN A 233 30.07 -19.15 5.12
C GLN A 233 29.06 -18.54 6.11
N GLU A 234 29.43 -17.44 6.77
CA GLU A 234 28.51 -16.73 7.68
C GLU A 234 27.29 -16.18 6.95
N ILE A 235 27.46 -15.66 5.73
CA ILE A 235 26.34 -15.19 4.90
C ILE A 235 25.45 -16.36 4.49
N ALA A 236 26.03 -17.50 4.11
CA ALA A 236 25.28 -18.70 3.78
C ALA A 236 24.40 -19.13 4.95
N GLU A 237 24.96 -19.23 6.15
CA GLU A 237 24.23 -19.60 7.36
C GLU A 237 23.08 -18.62 7.66
N LYS A 238 23.33 -17.30 7.56
CA LYS A 238 22.31 -16.27 7.77
C LYS A 238 21.16 -16.30 6.76
N VAL A 239 21.42 -16.76 5.54
CA VAL A 239 20.42 -16.78 4.46
C VAL A 239 19.89 -18.20 4.19
N GLY A 240 20.14 -19.15 5.08
CA GLY A 240 19.57 -20.50 5.04
C GLY A 240 20.27 -21.50 4.10
N TYR A 241 21.54 -21.28 3.79
CA TYR A 241 22.41 -22.25 3.13
C TYR A 241 23.44 -22.81 4.12
N ALA A 242 23.71 -24.12 4.05
CA ALA A 242 24.69 -24.77 4.91
C ALA A 242 26.15 -24.50 4.49
N ASP A 243 26.38 -24.13 3.23
CA ASP A 243 27.71 -24.05 2.61
C ASP A 243 27.88 -22.77 1.79
N GLY A 244 28.90 -21.98 2.13
CA GLY A 244 29.33 -20.79 1.40
C GLY A 244 29.72 -21.05 -0.07
N PHE A 245 30.29 -22.21 -0.40
CA PHE A 245 30.59 -22.58 -1.78
C PHE A 245 29.31 -22.87 -2.57
N TYR A 246 28.31 -23.51 -1.97
CA TYR A 246 27.00 -23.69 -2.59
C TYR A 246 26.31 -22.35 -2.85
N LEU A 247 26.27 -21.47 -1.84
CA LEU A 247 25.77 -20.10 -2.01
C LEU A 247 26.51 -19.39 -3.15
N SER A 248 27.84 -19.46 -3.20
CA SER A 248 28.64 -18.81 -4.25
C SER A 248 28.29 -19.29 -5.66
N ARG A 249 28.16 -20.61 -5.85
CA ARG A 249 27.73 -21.20 -7.14
C ARG A 249 26.31 -20.74 -7.51
N LYS A 250 25.37 -20.76 -6.55
CA LYS A 250 23.98 -20.37 -6.77
C LYS A 250 23.86 -18.87 -7.07
N PHE A 251 24.58 -18.04 -6.34
CA PHE A 251 24.66 -16.60 -6.54
C PHE A 251 25.19 -16.27 -7.93
N LYS A 252 26.32 -16.88 -8.36
CA LYS A 252 26.84 -16.68 -9.71
C LYS A 252 25.88 -17.15 -10.80
N GLN A 253 25.17 -18.26 -10.56
CA GLN A 253 24.19 -18.81 -11.50
C GLN A 253 23.02 -17.85 -11.73
N VAL A 254 22.48 -17.24 -10.67
CA VAL A 254 21.25 -16.44 -10.73
C VAL A 254 21.54 -14.95 -10.95
N ILE A 255 22.57 -14.41 -10.29
CA ILE A 255 22.93 -12.98 -10.33
C ILE A 255 23.93 -12.69 -11.48
N GLY A 256 24.54 -13.71 -12.07
CA GLY A 256 25.48 -13.58 -13.18
C GLY A 256 26.91 -13.20 -12.80
N THR A 257 27.16 -12.74 -11.56
CA THR A 257 28.49 -12.39 -11.06
C THR A 257 28.82 -13.12 -9.75
N SER A 258 30.11 -13.26 -9.43
CA SER A 258 30.52 -13.91 -8.18
C SER A 258 30.24 -13.03 -6.96
N PRO A 259 29.99 -13.60 -5.76
CA PRO A 259 29.81 -12.81 -4.54
C PRO A 259 30.98 -11.87 -4.24
N SER A 260 32.23 -12.30 -4.47
CA SER A 260 33.41 -11.47 -4.26
C SER A 260 33.50 -10.30 -5.23
N ALA A 261 33.07 -10.49 -6.48
CA ALA A 261 32.97 -9.40 -7.45
C ALA A 261 31.82 -8.45 -7.08
N TYR A 262 30.68 -8.98 -6.64
CA TYR A 262 29.53 -8.19 -6.18
C TYR A 262 29.89 -7.30 -4.99
N ARG A 263 30.61 -7.82 -3.99
CA ARG A 263 31.12 -7.04 -2.85
C ARG A 263 32.04 -5.88 -3.26
N ARG A 264 32.77 -6.04 -4.36
CA ARG A 264 33.72 -5.03 -4.88
C ARG A 264 33.07 -4.06 -5.86
N MET A 265 31.75 -4.13 -6.07
CA MET A 265 31.06 -3.16 -6.92
C MET A 265 31.29 -1.74 -6.37
N PRO A 266 31.50 -0.75 -7.25
CA PRO A 266 31.59 0.63 -6.82
C PRO A 266 30.31 1.05 -6.12
N LYS A 267 30.41 2.02 -5.21
CA LYS A 267 29.23 2.59 -4.57
C LYS A 267 28.36 3.29 -5.62
N PRO A 268 27.05 3.07 -5.61
CA PRO A 268 26.14 3.53 -6.65
C PRO A 268 26.00 5.05 -6.64
N GLN A 269 25.89 5.65 -7.83
CA GLN A 269 25.71 7.08 -8.08
C GLN A 269 24.41 7.37 -8.84
N ARG A 270 23.86 6.38 -9.55
CA ARG A 270 22.71 6.50 -10.45
C ARG A 270 21.59 5.58 -9.99
N ILE A 271 20.97 5.98 -8.88
CA ILE A 271 20.01 5.14 -8.15
C ILE A 271 18.59 5.37 -8.67
N VAL A 272 17.88 4.28 -8.95
CA VAL A 272 16.42 4.27 -9.16
C VAL A 272 15.75 3.87 -7.86
N ALA A 273 14.78 4.66 -7.41
CA ALA A 273 14.04 4.41 -6.16
C ALA A 273 12.60 4.01 -6.47
N LEU A 274 12.31 2.70 -6.52
CA LEU A 274 10.92 2.24 -6.59
C LEU A 274 10.19 2.47 -5.26
N GLN A 275 10.97 2.57 -4.17
CA GLN A 275 10.61 3.02 -2.83
C GLN A 275 11.87 3.69 -2.22
N PHE A 276 11.75 4.26 -1.01
CA PHE A 276 12.87 4.81 -0.23
C PHE A 276 13.47 6.12 -0.78
N ALA A 277 12.74 6.82 -1.66
CA ALA A 277 13.21 8.08 -2.25
C ALA A 277 13.55 9.12 -1.16
N GLY A 278 12.72 9.27 -0.12
CA GLY A 278 13.03 10.19 0.96
C GLY A 278 14.14 9.72 1.91
N ASP A 279 14.41 8.41 2.00
CA ASP A 279 15.59 7.91 2.73
C ASP A 279 16.88 8.27 1.98
N LEU A 280 16.87 8.24 0.64
CA LEU A 280 17.98 8.75 -0.17
C LEU A 280 18.16 10.26 -0.03
N LEU A 281 17.06 11.02 -0.07
CA LEU A 281 17.10 12.49 0.08
C LEU A 281 17.65 12.89 1.46
N ALA A 282 17.35 12.14 2.51
CA ALA A 282 17.93 12.35 3.84
C ALA A 282 19.47 12.25 3.85
N LEU A 283 20.05 11.45 2.95
CA LEU A 283 21.50 11.31 2.77
C LEU A 283 22.09 12.30 1.76
N GLY A 284 21.28 13.25 1.27
CA GLY A 284 21.65 14.17 0.21
C GLY A 284 21.78 13.50 -1.17
N ILE A 285 21.20 12.32 -1.36
CA ILE A 285 21.18 11.61 -2.64
C ILE A 285 19.86 11.86 -3.34
N LYS A 286 19.92 12.43 -4.54
CA LYS A 286 18.77 12.55 -5.42
C LYS A 286 18.73 11.37 -6.38
N PRO A 287 17.69 10.51 -6.34
CA PRO A 287 17.58 9.40 -7.30
C PRO A 287 17.44 9.94 -8.72
N ILE A 288 17.86 9.16 -9.73
CA ILE A 288 17.71 9.53 -11.14
C ILE A 288 16.31 9.25 -11.67
N ALA A 289 15.60 8.29 -11.05
CA ALA A 289 14.21 8.01 -11.28
C ALA A 289 13.54 7.52 -9.98
N ALA A 290 12.27 7.85 -9.78
CA ALA A 290 11.47 7.44 -8.64
C ALA A 290 10.01 7.20 -9.04
N ARG A 291 9.24 6.54 -8.17
CA ARG A 291 7.78 6.50 -8.31
C ARG A 291 7.12 7.67 -7.62
N PHE A 292 5.99 8.11 -8.15
CA PHE A 292 5.30 9.34 -7.72
C PHE A 292 3.85 9.14 -7.33
N ALA A 293 3.34 7.91 -7.32
CA ALA A 293 2.01 7.66 -6.81
C ALA A 293 1.92 8.15 -5.33
N PRO A 294 0.78 8.68 -4.87
CA PRO A 294 0.65 9.24 -3.52
C PRO A 294 1.03 8.29 -2.37
N TRP A 295 1.04 6.98 -2.63
CA TRP A 295 1.47 5.95 -1.69
C TRP A 295 2.96 5.58 -1.76
N GLU A 296 3.65 5.99 -2.83
CA GLU A 296 5.06 5.71 -3.10
C GLU A 296 5.95 6.95 -2.88
N SER A 297 5.39 8.16 -3.00
CA SER A 297 6.09 9.42 -2.74
C SER A 297 5.18 10.48 -2.13
N SER A 298 5.64 11.08 -1.04
CA SER A 298 4.89 12.13 -0.35
C SER A 298 4.94 13.46 -1.14
N PRO A 299 3.81 14.19 -1.26
CA PRO A 299 3.81 15.56 -1.80
C PRO A 299 4.77 16.49 -1.03
N LEU A 300 5.02 16.20 0.24
CA LEU A 300 5.95 16.97 1.08
C LEU A 300 7.37 16.97 0.53
N ILE A 301 7.79 15.95 -0.21
CA ILE A 301 9.14 15.85 -0.77
C ILE A 301 9.20 16.13 -2.28
N ALA A 302 8.07 16.46 -2.92
CA ALA A 302 7.98 16.64 -4.37
C ALA A 302 8.97 17.68 -4.92
N ALA A 303 9.13 18.82 -4.24
CA ALA A 303 10.08 19.86 -4.65
C ALA A 303 11.54 19.39 -4.62
N GLU A 304 11.89 18.49 -3.69
CA GLU A 304 13.25 17.92 -3.61
C GLU A 304 13.49 16.91 -4.74
N LEU A 305 12.42 16.32 -5.26
CA LEU A 305 12.42 15.41 -6.41
C LEU A 305 12.30 16.12 -7.77
N ASP A 306 12.37 17.45 -7.84
CA ASP A 306 12.28 18.16 -9.12
C ASP A 306 13.34 17.70 -10.14
N GLY A 307 12.94 17.35 -11.36
CA GLY A 307 13.84 16.77 -12.37
C GLY A 307 14.22 15.29 -12.18
N VAL A 308 13.67 14.59 -11.17
CA VAL A 308 13.73 13.12 -11.09
C VAL A 308 12.72 12.53 -12.06
N ARG A 309 13.12 11.53 -12.86
CA ARG A 309 12.21 10.88 -13.82
C ARG A 309 11.15 10.03 -13.12
N ASN A 310 9.90 10.10 -13.56
CA ASN A 310 8.87 9.17 -13.11
C ASN A 310 9.09 7.80 -13.75
N VAL A 311 9.23 6.77 -12.91
CA VAL A 311 9.41 5.38 -13.35
C VAL A 311 8.25 4.90 -14.21
N GLU A 312 7.03 5.37 -13.95
CA GLU A 312 5.83 4.99 -14.72
C GLU A 312 5.84 5.56 -16.15
N GLU A 313 6.61 6.61 -16.40
CA GLU A 313 6.75 7.21 -17.74
C GLU A 313 7.80 6.51 -18.60
N ILE A 314 8.59 5.59 -18.03
CA ILE A 314 9.66 4.88 -18.75
C ILE A 314 9.07 3.60 -19.38
N GLN A 315 8.88 3.62 -20.70
CA GLN A 315 8.11 2.60 -21.40
C GLN A 315 8.98 1.58 -22.16
N SER A 316 10.28 1.85 -22.32
CA SER A 316 11.18 1.03 -23.15
C SER A 316 12.51 0.68 -22.45
N VAL A 317 13.12 -0.43 -22.86
CA VAL A 317 14.47 -0.84 -22.40
C VAL A 317 15.52 0.19 -22.80
N ALA A 318 15.41 0.77 -23.99
CA ALA A 318 16.34 1.79 -24.48
C ALA A 318 16.36 3.04 -23.58
N GLU A 319 15.21 3.46 -23.05
CA GLU A 319 15.15 4.57 -22.08
C GLU A 319 15.83 4.21 -20.75
N TRP A 320 15.65 2.98 -20.27
CA TRP A 320 16.36 2.50 -19.09
C TRP A 320 17.88 2.45 -19.31
N GLU A 321 18.33 1.96 -20.46
CA GLU A 321 19.74 1.94 -20.84
C GLU A 321 20.31 3.37 -20.93
N GLN A 322 19.55 4.31 -21.48
CA GLN A 322 19.93 5.73 -21.53
C GLN A 322 20.02 6.36 -20.13
N LEU A 323 19.13 5.97 -19.21
CA LEU A 323 19.24 6.36 -17.81
C LEU A 323 20.47 5.75 -17.14
N SER A 324 20.98 4.62 -17.65
CA SER A 324 22.17 3.94 -17.14
C SER A 324 22.18 3.83 -15.61
N PRO A 325 21.14 3.25 -14.99
CA PRO A 325 21.12 3.07 -13.55
C PRO A 325 22.25 2.11 -13.13
N ASP A 326 22.86 2.35 -11.98
CA ASP A 326 23.85 1.45 -11.39
C ASP A 326 23.32 0.71 -10.16
N MET A 327 22.12 1.08 -9.69
CA MET A 327 21.37 0.37 -8.67
C MET A 327 19.88 0.70 -8.74
N VAL A 328 19.04 -0.29 -8.42
CA VAL A 328 17.61 -0.10 -8.17
C VAL A 328 17.31 -0.49 -6.72
N LEU A 329 16.67 0.40 -5.97
CA LEU A 329 16.12 0.11 -4.65
C LEU A 329 14.63 -0.21 -4.77
N ALA A 330 14.25 -1.40 -4.31
CA ALA A 330 12.90 -1.92 -4.38
C ALA A 330 12.43 -2.43 -3.01
N PRO A 331 11.15 -2.30 -2.66
CA PRO A 331 10.59 -2.96 -1.47
C PRO A 331 10.25 -4.43 -1.78
N ASP A 332 10.34 -5.28 -0.77
CA ASP A 332 10.09 -6.72 -0.89
C ASP A 332 8.64 -7.10 -1.19
N TYR A 333 7.67 -6.23 -0.91
CA TYR A 333 6.28 -6.51 -1.27
C TYR A 333 6.03 -6.60 -2.78
N LEU A 334 6.93 -6.04 -3.61
CA LEU A 334 6.79 -6.13 -5.07
C LEU A 334 6.92 -7.58 -5.59
N TYR A 335 7.52 -8.49 -4.82
CA TYR A 335 7.53 -9.92 -5.17
C TYR A 335 6.15 -10.58 -5.13
N TYR A 336 5.17 -9.94 -4.48
CA TYR A 336 3.82 -10.48 -4.31
C TYR A 336 2.83 -9.93 -5.33
N VAL A 337 3.26 -9.01 -6.20
CA VAL A 337 2.41 -8.39 -7.21
C VAL A 337 2.88 -8.85 -8.60
N PRO A 338 2.18 -9.80 -9.25
CA PRO A 338 2.69 -10.47 -10.46
C PRO A 338 3.11 -9.54 -11.60
N ASP A 339 2.34 -8.48 -11.87
CA ASP A 339 2.68 -7.52 -12.92
C ASP A 339 3.91 -6.65 -12.57
N GLN A 340 4.16 -6.41 -11.28
CA GLN A 340 5.34 -5.68 -10.80
C GLN A 340 6.61 -6.55 -10.82
N LEU A 341 6.46 -7.86 -10.63
CA LEU A 341 7.57 -8.81 -10.70
C LEU A 341 8.21 -8.85 -12.10
N GLU A 342 7.40 -8.76 -13.15
CA GLU A 342 7.91 -8.70 -14.53
C GLU A 342 8.73 -7.42 -14.77
N GLN A 343 8.30 -6.28 -14.21
CA GLN A 343 9.08 -5.05 -14.25
C GLN A 343 10.41 -5.21 -13.50
N LEU A 344 10.41 -5.80 -12.30
CA LEU A 344 11.63 -6.07 -11.54
C LEU A 344 12.61 -6.96 -12.32
N ARG A 345 12.13 -8.03 -12.97
CA ARG A 345 12.98 -8.92 -13.78
C ARG A 345 13.64 -8.18 -14.96
N ARG A 346 12.94 -7.23 -15.57
CA ARG A 346 13.53 -6.38 -16.63
C ARG A 346 14.60 -5.48 -16.05
N LEU A 347 14.34 -4.87 -14.89
CA LEU A 347 15.31 -4.03 -14.19
C LEU A 347 16.55 -4.80 -13.75
N GLU A 348 16.42 -6.07 -13.34
CA GLU A 348 17.54 -6.96 -13.02
C GLU A 348 18.52 -7.15 -14.20
N GLN A 349 18.06 -6.97 -15.45
CA GLN A 349 18.92 -7.04 -16.65
C GLN A 349 19.69 -5.74 -16.91
N ILE A 350 19.22 -4.63 -16.35
CA ILE A 350 19.77 -3.29 -16.57
C ILE A 350 20.74 -2.93 -15.45
N ALA A 351 20.36 -3.18 -14.20
CA ALA A 351 21.16 -2.83 -13.02
C ALA A 351 20.91 -3.79 -11.84
N PRO A 352 21.85 -3.88 -10.87
CA PRO A 352 21.60 -4.59 -9.63
C PRO A 352 20.34 -4.09 -8.91
N VAL A 353 19.36 -4.97 -8.75
CA VAL A 353 18.16 -4.72 -7.94
C VAL A 353 18.42 -5.19 -6.50
N LEU A 354 18.34 -4.25 -5.57
CA LEU A 354 18.39 -4.49 -4.12
C LEU A 354 17.01 -4.35 -3.51
N VAL A 355 16.58 -5.43 -2.88
CA VAL A 355 15.26 -5.55 -2.29
C VAL A 355 15.38 -5.36 -0.79
N LEU A 356 14.75 -4.32 -0.26
CA LEU A 356 14.78 -3.99 1.16
C LEU A 356 13.48 -4.44 1.85
N PRO A 357 13.55 -4.87 3.11
CA PRO A 357 12.34 -5.11 3.90
C PRO A 357 11.49 -3.85 4.00
N TRP A 358 10.24 -3.93 3.54
CA TRP A 358 9.26 -2.88 3.80
C TRP A 358 8.55 -3.14 5.12
N ASP A 359 8.32 -2.08 5.90
CA ASP A 359 7.63 -2.08 7.21
C ASP A 359 8.26 -2.92 8.35
N ARG A 360 9.39 -3.59 8.11
CA ARG A 360 10.08 -4.44 9.10
C ARG A 360 11.29 -3.80 9.77
N LEU A 361 11.85 -2.76 9.16
CA LEU A 361 12.98 -2.01 9.72
C LEU A 361 12.45 -0.80 10.50
N ASP A 362 13.10 -0.49 11.62
CA ASP A 362 12.96 0.82 12.22
C ASP A 362 13.37 1.90 11.19
N ARG A 363 12.73 3.07 11.27
CA ARG A 363 12.93 4.13 10.26
C ARG A 363 14.39 4.57 10.19
N LEU A 364 15.07 4.67 11.33
CA LEU A 364 16.48 5.06 11.38
C LEU A 364 17.38 3.93 10.88
N GLU A 365 16.97 2.67 11.04
CA GLU A 365 17.68 1.51 10.48
C GLU A 365 17.64 1.52 8.95
N THR A 366 16.50 1.90 8.34
CA THR A 366 16.40 2.06 6.88
C THR A 366 17.39 3.10 6.37
N VAL A 367 17.48 4.27 7.03
CA VAL A 367 18.46 5.31 6.65
C VAL A 367 19.90 4.82 6.79
N ARG A 368 20.23 4.12 7.89
CA ARG A 368 21.55 3.49 8.05
C ARG A 368 21.85 2.47 6.96
N LEU A 369 20.86 1.66 6.59
CA LEU A 369 20.98 0.68 5.52
C LEU A 369 21.26 1.37 4.18
N CYS A 370 20.49 2.40 3.83
CA CYS A 370 20.74 3.23 2.65
C CYS A 370 22.14 3.87 2.70
N GLY A 371 22.59 4.35 3.87
CA GLY A 371 23.95 4.86 4.09
C GLY A 371 25.01 3.83 3.71
N LYS A 372 24.92 2.61 4.24
CA LYS A 372 25.85 1.52 3.92
C LYS A 372 25.84 1.14 2.43
N LEU A 373 24.66 1.04 1.84
CA LEU A 373 24.51 0.68 0.42
C LEU A 373 25.12 1.72 -0.51
N THR A 374 25.04 3.00 -0.13
CA THR A 374 25.46 4.13 -0.97
C THR A 374 26.84 4.68 -0.62
N GLY A 375 27.48 4.20 0.44
CA GLY A 375 28.77 4.74 0.92
C GLY A 375 28.64 6.08 1.64
N LYS A 376 27.45 6.34 2.20
CA LYS A 376 27.04 7.56 2.91
C LYS A 376 26.82 7.29 4.39
N GLU A 377 27.63 6.42 4.99
CA GLU A 377 27.49 6.04 6.40
C GLU A 377 27.68 7.24 7.35
N GLN A 378 28.59 8.16 7.02
CA GLN A 378 28.81 9.36 7.82
C GLN A 378 27.63 10.32 7.74
N GLU A 379 27.09 10.54 6.54
CA GLU A 379 25.90 11.35 6.31
C GLU A 379 24.66 10.73 6.96
N ALA A 380 24.54 9.40 6.95
CA ALA A 380 23.48 8.69 7.65
C ALA A 380 23.56 8.96 9.16
N GLU A 381 24.70 8.71 9.81
CA GLU A 381 24.82 8.95 11.25
C GLU A 381 24.66 10.44 11.60
N ALA A 382 25.15 11.35 10.75
CA ALA A 382 24.93 12.79 10.94
C ALA A 382 23.45 13.16 10.83
N TRP A 383 22.73 12.63 9.85
CA TRP A 383 21.29 12.84 9.72
C TRP A 383 20.53 12.27 10.91
N LEU A 384 20.86 11.05 11.37
CA LEU A 384 20.26 10.45 12.55
C LEU A 384 20.45 11.32 13.80
N GLN A 385 21.68 11.79 14.04
CA GLN A 385 21.99 12.69 15.15
C GLN A 385 21.19 14.00 15.05
N HIS A 386 21.13 14.60 13.86
CA HIS A 386 20.34 15.80 13.61
C HIS A 386 18.85 15.56 13.87
N TYR A 387 18.31 14.47 13.33
CA TYR A 387 16.91 14.10 13.44
C TYR A 387 16.51 13.88 14.91
N THR A 388 17.34 13.20 15.70
CA THR A 388 17.11 12.96 17.14
C THR A 388 17.25 14.25 17.95
N ALA A 389 18.31 15.03 17.77
CA ALA A 389 18.49 16.30 18.48
C ALA A 389 17.34 17.29 18.19
N ARG A 390 16.86 17.31 16.94
CA ARG A 390 15.69 18.10 16.55
C ARG A 390 14.42 17.59 17.22
N ALA A 391 14.22 16.28 17.31
CA ALA A 391 13.10 15.68 18.01
C ALA A 391 13.07 16.09 19.49
N GLU A 392 14.21 15.99 20.18
CA GLU A 392 14.36 16.36 21.58
C GLU A 392 14.07 17.85 21.80
N ALA A 393 14.61 18.72 20.94
CA ALA A 393 14.34 20.15 21.00
C ALA A 393 12.87 20.50 20.77
N LEU A 394 12.18 19.78 19.88
CA LEU A 394 10.74 19.97 19.64
C LEU A 394 9.89 19.41 20.79
N ALA A 395 10.24 18.24 21.31
CA ALA A 395 9.59 17.66 22.49
C ALA A 395 9.70 18.59 23.71
N ALA A 396 10.87 19.22 23.93
CA ALA A 396 11.06 20.20 24.98
C ALA A 396 10.15 21.44 24.82
N LYS A 397 9.88 21.89 23.58
CA LYS A 397 8.92 22.96 23.31
C LYS A 397 7.48 22.52 23.61
N LEU A 398 7.15 21.27 23.32
CA LEU A 398 5.82 20.71 23.60
C LEU A 398 5.55 20.49 25.09
N ALA A 399 6.58 20.33 25.94
CA ALA A 399 6.40 20.16 27.38
C ALA A 399 5.69 21.33 28.08
N GLY A 400 5.72 22.54 27.49
CA GLY A 400 4.94 23.69 27.97
C GLY A 400 3.52 23.78 27.40
N VAL A 401 3.16 22.88 26.49
CA VAL A 401 1.89 22.87 25.74
C VAL A 401 1.04 21.65 26.06
N ILE A 402 1.66 20.49 26.20
CA ILE A 402 1.05 19.20 26.53
C ILE A 402 1.45 18.86 27.95
N GLN A 403 0.47 18.74 28.85
CA GLN A 403 0.72 18.33 30.23
C GLN A 403 1.19 16.87 30.29
N PRO A 404 1.99 16.47 31.29
CA PRO A 404 2.52 15.10 31.39
C PRO A 404 1.46 13.99 31.35
N GLU A 405 0.25 14.27 31.83
CA GLU A 405 -0.90 13.38 31.83
C GLU A 405 -1.73 13.41 30.54
N GLU A 406 -1.54 14.42 29.70
CA GLU A 406 -2.27 14.55 28.44
C GLU A 406 -1.73 13.54 27.41
N THR A 407 -2.66 12.95 26.69
CA THR A 407 -2.41 11.91 25.71
C THR A 407 -2.49 12.44 24.29
N VAL A 408 -1.73 11.83 23.38
CA VAL A 408 -1.70 12.18 21.96
C VAL A 408 -1.97 10.94 21.14
N GLY A 409 -2.87 11.04 20.15
CA GLY A 409 -3.29 9.94 19.29
C GLY A 409 -3.32 10.32 17.82
N LEU A 410 -3.16 9.34 16.93
CA LEU A 410 -3.32 9.48 15.49
C LEU A 410 -4.37 8.49 14.99
N TYR A 411 -5.32 9.01 14.24
CA TYR A 411 -6.51 8.30 13.78
C TYR A 411 -6.67 8.56 12.28
N GLU A 412 -6.80 7.54 11.46
CA GLU A 412 -7.17 7.71 10.05
C GLU A 412 -8.65 7.40 9.91
N LEU A 413 -9.44 8.38 9.47
CA LEU A 413 -10.86 8.21 9.23
C LEU A 413 -11.09 7.86 7.77
N TRP A 414 -11.84 6.78 7.54
CA TRP A 414 -12.29 6.35 6.23
C TRP A 414 -13.75 6.80 6.00
N GLU A 415 -14.19 6.97 4.74
CA GLU A 415 -15.56 7.43 4.39
C GLU A 415 -16.66 6.53 4.94
N ASP A 416 -16.34 5.26 5.18
CA ASP A 416 -17.25 4.28 5.75
C ASP A 416 -17.39 4.37 7.28
N ASN A 417 -16.80 5.43 7.85
CA ASN A 417 -16.75 5.72 9.28
C ASN A 417 -15.93 4.72 10.10
N THR A 418 -15.11 3.90 9.44
CA THR A 418 -14.05 3.14 10.08
C THR A 418 -12.93 4.08 10.47
N ILE A 419 -12.43 3.92 11.69
CA ILE A 419 -11.24 4.61 12.17
C ILE A 419 -10.12 3.58 12.29
N CYS A 420 -9.03 3.79 11.55
CA CYS A 420 -7.81 3.01 11.70
C CYS A 420 -6.86 3.71 12.67
N ILE A 421 -6.42 2.98 13.69
CA ILE A 421 -5.35 3.38 14.60
C ILE A 421 -4.11 2.58 14.21
N TRP A 422 -3.14 3.29 13.64
CA TRP A 422 -1.93 2.69 13.08
C TRP A 422 -0.95 2.25 14.17
N ASN A 423 -0.13 1.25 13.83
CA ASN A 423 0.97 0.82 14.70
C ASN A 423 2.15 1.81 14.58
N GLN A 424 3.23 1.54 15.28
CA GLN A 424 4.37 2.45 15.39
C GLN A 424 5.11 2.71 14.06
N THR A 425 5.02 1.81 13.08
CA THR A 425 5.80 1.89 11.84
C THR A 425 5.08 2.64 10.72
N THR A 426 3.77 2.88 10.85
CA THR A 426 2.92 3.38 9.76
C THR A 426 2.47 4.83 10.00
N ARG A 427 2.38 5.62 8.92
CA ARG A 427 2.06 7.07 8.92
C ARG A 427 3.00 7.87 9.85
N GLY A 428 2.51 9.02 10.33
CA GLY A 428 3.16 9.86 11.34
C GLY A 428 3.20 9.28 12.76
N THR A 429 2.76 8.03 12.98
CA THR A 429 2.77 7.39 14.32
C THR A 429 4.18 7.27 14.89
N TYR A 430 5.17 7.03 14.02
CA TYR A 430 6.57 7.05 14.39
C TYR A 430 6.99 8.38 15.04
N ASN A 431 6.53 9.50 14.48
CA ASN A 431 6.86 10.82 15.00
C ASN A 431 6.27 11.04 16.41
N LEU A 432 5.07 10.54 16.68
CA LEU A 432 4.44 10.68 18.00
C LEU A 432 5.20 9.92 19.09
N TYR A 433 5.41 8.63 18.89
CA TYR A 433 5.80 7.74 19.99
C TYR A 433 7.30 7.40 19.98
N SER A 434 7.92 7.25 18.80
CA SER A 434 9.36 6.97 18.69
C SER A 434 10.19 8.25 18.75
N SER A 435 9.79 9.27 17.99
CA SER A 435 10.57 10.51 17.84
C SER A 435 10.34 11.47 19.01
N LEU A 436 9.09 11.92 19.21
CA LEU A 436 8.74 12.92 20.22
C LEU A 436 8.47 12.31 21.60
N LYS A 437 8.33 10.98 21.71
CA LYS A 437 8.06 10.24 22.95
C LYS A 437 6.80 10.74 23.69
N LEU A 438 5.77 11.11 22.94
CA LEU A 438 4.49 11.57 23.48
C LEU A 438 3.71 10.40 24.07
N THR A 439 2.87 10.69 25.07
CA THR A 439 2.09 9.66 25.78
C THR A 439 0.87 9.22 24.95
N PRO A 440 0.75 7.95 24.54
CA PRO A 440 -0.48 7.44 23.92
C PRO A 440 -1.61 7.23 24.94
N PRO A 441 -2.88 7.19 24.51
CA PRO A 441 -3.97 6.64 25.32
C PRO A 441 -3.65 5.20 25.76
N PRO A 442 -3.99 4.77 27.00
CA PRO A 442 -3.67 3.44 27.52
C PRO A 442 -4.12 2.30 26.60
N LYS A 443 -5.34 2.40 26.04
CA LYS A 443 -5.88 1.37 25.14
C LYS A 443 -5.13 1.29 23.81
N ILE A 444 -4.66 2.43 23.29
CA ILE A 444 -3.78 2.46 22.11
C ILE A 444 -2.42 1.82 22.45
N ALA A 445 -1.87 2.11 23.63
CA ALA A 445 -0.62 1.49 24.06
C ALA A 445 -0.73 -0.04 24.16
N ASP A 446 -1.82 -0.53 24.75
CA ASP A 446 -2.04 -1.94 25.05
C ASP A 446 -2.45 -2.76 23.81
N GLU A 447 -3.36 -2.24 22.99
CA GLU A 447 -3.97 -3.00 21.88
C GLU A 447 -3.34 -2.72 20.51
N VAL A 448 -2.52 -1.67 20.37
CA VAL A 448 -1.95 -1.25 19.07
C VAL A 448 -0.42 -1.26 19.11
N LEU A 449 0.17 -0.49 20.02
CA LEU A 449 1.62 -0.27 20.03
C LEU A 449 2.38 -1.48 20.59
N ARG A 450 1.96 -2.02 21.74
CA ARG A 450 2.58 -3.23 22.33
C ARG A 450 2.53 -4.44 21.38
N PRO A 451 1.39 -4.79 20.75
CA PRO A 451 1.34 -5.91 19.80
C PRO A 451 1.88 -5.57 18.40
N GLN A 452 2.22 -4.30 18.13
CA GLN A 452 2.64 -3.80 16.80
C GLN A 452 1.62 -4.10 15.70
N ALA A 453 0.33 -4.03 16.04
CA ALA A 453 -0.78 -4.36 15.14
C ALA A 453 -1.72 -3.16 14.99
N HIS A 454 -2.21 -2.93 13.78
CA HIS A 454 -3.22 -1.90 13.54
C HIS A 454 -4.54 -2.28 14.22
N LYS A 455 -5.33 -1.27 14.60
CA LYS A 455 -6.67 -1.46 15.14
C LYS A 455 -7.70 -0.73 14.29
N LEU A 456 -8.67 -1.48 13.79
CA LEU A 456 -9.86 -0.93 13.15
C LEU A 456 -10.97 -0.83 14.19
N ILE A 457 -11.57 0.35 14.31
CA ILE A 457 -12.70 0.60 15.21
C ILE A 457 -13.82 1.34 14.46
N ARG A 458 -15.03 1.25 15.00
CA ARG A 458 -16.15 2.12 14.60
C ARG A 458 -16.22 3.34 15.52
N GLU A 459 -16.91 4.39 15.09
CA GLU A 459 -16.98 5.67 15.83
C GLU A 459 -17.58 5.52 17.22
N GLU A 460 -18.48 4.56 17.43
CA GLU A 460 -19.08 4.27 18.73
C GLU A 460 -18.04 3.80 19.75
N GLN A 461 -16.92 3.26 19.29
CA GLN A 461 -15.82 2.81 20.12
C GLN A 461 -14.77 3.91 20.35
N LEU A 462 -14.86 5.05 19.66
CA LEU A 462 -13.83 6.10 19.66
C LEU A 462 -13.51 6.62 21.06
N ALA A 463 -14.52 6.74 21.94
CA ALA A 463 -14.35 7.24 23.30
C ALA A 463 -13.32 6.43 24.12
N ASP A 464 -13.23 5.11 23.89
CA ASP A 464 -12.28 4.24 24.59
C ASP A 464 -10.82 4.46 24.15
N TYR A 465 -10.62 5.03 22.96
CA TYR A 465 -9.31 5.25 22.36
C TYR A 465 -8.95 6.73 22.26
N ALA A 466 -9.82 7.63 22.71
CA ALA A 466 -9.67 9.06 22.50
C ALA A 466 -8.48 9.63 23.29
N ALA A 467 -7.63 10.37 22.58
CA ALA A 467 -6.54 11.14 23.15
C ALA A 467 -6.98 12.57 23.48
N ASP A 468 -6.28 13.24 24.39
CA ASP A 468 -6.51 14.67 24.65
C ASP A 468 -6.15 15.52 23.41
N HIS A 469 -5.11 15.10 22.68
CA HIS A 469 -4.70 15.67 21.39
C HIS A 469 -4.85 14.63 20.27
N MET A 470 -5.82 14.83 19.38
CA MET A 470 -6.19 13.86 18.35
C MET A 470 -5.80 14.35 16.96
N PHE A 471 -4.75 13.78 16.38
CA PHE A 471 -4.46 13.95 14.97
C PHE A 471 -5.39 13.07 14.13
N VAL A 472 -6.12 13.68 13.20
CA VAL A 472 -7.09 12.95 12.37
C VAL A 472 -6.68 13.04 10.90
N VAL A 473 -6.19 11.94 10.36
CA VAL A 473 -5.78 11.79 8.96
C VAL A 473 -7.01 11.57 8.09
N ILE A 474 -7.21 12.42 7.10
CA ILE A 474 -8.32 12.33 6.13
C ILE A 474 -7.87 12.78 4.72
N PRO A 475 -8.52 12.30 3.64
CA PRO A 475 -8.24 12.77 2.28
C PRO A 475 -8.33 14.29 2.15
N ARG A 476 -7.46 14.91 1.34
CA ARG A 476 -7.45 16.38 1.16
C ARG A 476 -8.75 16.93 0.60
N GLU A 477 -9.44 16.17 -0.24
CA GLU A 477 -10.76 16.56 -0.76
C GLU A 477 -11.83 16.68 0.34
N GLN A 478 -11.64 15.94 1.44
CA GLN A 478 -12.48 15.99 2.64
C GLN A 478 -11.92 16.98 3.67
N GLY A 479 -10.65 17.34 3.55
CA GLY A 479 -9.92 18.28 4.39
C GLY A 479 -9.92 19.70 3.83
N GLY A 480 -11.06 20.41 3.97
CA GLY A 480 -11.09 21.88 3.84
C GLY A 480 -10.27 22.58 4.93
N ASP A 481 -10.34 23.92 5.01
CA ASP A 481 -9.70 24.71 6.09
C ASP A 481 -10.02 24.12 7.50
N ASP A 482 -9.06 24.15 8.43
CA ASP A 482 -9.08 23.48 9.76
C ASP A 482 -10.41 23.76 10.53
N LEU A 483 -11.01 24.93 10.30
CA LEU A 483 -12.31 25.36 10.85
C LEU A 483 -13.52 24.58 10.28
N ALA A 484 -13.62 24.45 8.95
CA ALA A 484 -14.74 23.74 8.30
C ALA A 484 -14.77 22.25 8.67
N LEU A 485 -13.58 21.71 8.94
CA LEU A 485 -13.31 20.32 9.30
C LEU A 485 -13.72 20.03 10.75
N THR A 486 -13.49 20.98 11.65
CA THR A 486 -13.99 20.92 13.04
C THR A 486 -15.52 20.90 13.06
N ASP A 487 -16.17 21.70 12.22
CA ASP A 487 -17.63 21.71 12.11
C ASP A 487 -18.18 20.41 11.50
N HIS A 488 -17.47 19.82 10.53
CA HIS A 488 -17.78 18.49 10.00
C HIS A 488 -17.80 17.44 11.11
N PHE A 489 -16.76 17.35 11.94
CA PHE A 489 -16.73 16.40 13.05
C PHE A 489 -17.81 16.69 14.10
N ARG A 490 -18.09 17.95 14.44
CA ARG A 490 -19.16 18.32 15.39
C ARG A 490 -20.57 17.99 14.89
N SER A 491 -20.77 17.79 13.59
CA SER A 491 -22.05 17.32 13.05
C SER A 491 -22.35 15.85 13.42
N ARG A 492 -21.30 15.04 13.65
CA ARG A 492 -21.37 13.60 13.91
C ARG A 492 -21.60 13.31 15.38
N ALA A 493 -22.47 12.36 15.71
CA ALA A 493 -22.92 12.13 17.10
C ALA A 493 -21.78 11.77 18.08
N CYS A 494 -20.95 10.77 17.72
CA CYS A 494 -19.86 10.29 18.58
C CYS A 494 -18.80 11.38 18.81
N TRP A 495 -18.37 12.04 17.74
CA TRP A 495 -17.41 13.15 17.80
C TRP A 495 -17.95 14.36 18.56
N ARG A 496 -19.22 14.73 18.34
CA ARG A 496 -19.85 15.83 19.08
C ARG A 496 -19.85 15.59 20.58
N GLU A 497 -20.22 14.38 21.02
CA GLU A 497 -20.24 14.07 22.45
C GLU A 497 -18.82 14.03 23.02
N LEU A 498 -17.85 13.51 22.27
CA LEU A 498 -16.44 13.51 22.67
C LEU A 498 -15.91 14.95 22.86
N LEU A 499 -16.18 15.84 21.92
CA LEU A 499 -15.66 17.21 21.93
C LEU A 499 -16.38 18.15 22.91
N LYS A 500 -17.56 17.77 23.40
CA LYS A 500 -18.43 18.60 24.24
C LYS A 500 -17.76 19.08 25.53
N THR A 501 -16.86 18.29 26.09
CA THR A 501 -16.15 18.59 27.34
C THR A 501 -15.04 19.62 27.15
N GLY A 502 -14.61 19.87 25.90
CA GLY A 502 -13.44 20.70 25.59
C GLY A 502 -12.10 20.04 25.93
N ARG A 503 -12.11 18.79 26.44
CA ARG A 503 -10.91 18.03 26.79
C ARG A 503 -10.14 17.59 25.55
N HIS A 504 -10.85 17.12 24.53
CA HIS A 504 -10.27 16.58 23.31
C HIS A 504 -10.14 17.67 22.24
N ARG A 505 -8.95 17.78 21.62
CA ARG A 505 -8.65 18.72 20.54
C ARG A 505 -8.34 17.97 19.25
N LEU A 506 -8.91 18.42 18.13
CA LEU A 506 -8.69 17.80 16.82
C LEU A 506 -7.64 18.56 16.01
N TYR A 507 -6.77 17.81 15.34
CA TYR A 507 -5.73 18.32 14.45
C TYR A 507 -5.83 17.56 13.13
N PRO A 508 -6.53 18.09 12.12
CA PRO A 508 -6.67 17.39 10.85
C PRO A 508 -5.34 17.36 10.10
N LEU A 509 -5.06 16.23 9.44
CA LEU A 509 -3.87 15.98 8.65
C LEU A 509 -4.28 15.44 7.26
N PRO A 510 -3.76 16.01 6.16
CA PRO A 510 -4.02 15.48 4.82
C PRO A 510 -3.41 14.08 4.66
N LEU A 511 -4.21 13.13 4.19
CA LEU A 511 -3.81 11.74 3.98
C LEU A 511 -2.60 11.61 3.05
N GLU A 512 -2.55 12.41 1.99
CA GLU A 512 -1.49 12.36 0.98
C GLU A 512 -0.14 12.79 1.57
N ASP A 513 -0.15 13.77 2.49
CA ASP A 513 1.05 14.25 3.16
C ASP A 513 1.57 13.22 4.18
N PHE A 514 0.66 12.45 4.78
CA PHE A 514 0.94 11.51 5.87
C PHE A 514 1.00 10.04 5.45
N TRP A 515 0.82 9.73 4.15
CA TRP A 515 0.81 8.36 3.67
C TRP A 515 2.17 7.67 3.84
N CYS A 516 3.22 8.32 3.34
CA CYS A 516 4.57 7.80 3.32
C CYS A 516 5.26 7.96 4.68
N ASN A 517 6.21 7.07 4.95
CA ASN A 517 6.96 7.00 6.21
C ASN A 517 8.48 6.90 5.96
N ASP A 518 8.96 7.36 4.81
CA ASP A 518 10.39 7.54 4.53
C ASP A 518 10.95 8.72 5.35
N ALA A 519 12.26 8.70 5.57
CA ALA A 519 12.95 9.61 6.48
C ALA A 519 12.64 11.09 6.25
N ARG A 520 12.70 11.55 5.00
CA ARG A 520 12.51 12.95 4.66
C ARG A 520 11.05 13.38 4.77
N ALA A 521 10.10 12.53 4.36
CA ALA A 521 8.68 12.79 4.58
C ALA A 521 8.34 12.85 6.09
N LEU A 522 8.84 11.88 6.88
CA LEU A 522 8.63 11.85 8.34
C LEU A 522 9.16 13.11 9.02
N GLU A 523 10.34 13.60 8.61
CA GLU A 523 10.91 14.84 9.14
C GLU A 523 9.98 16.04 8.93
N LYS A 524 9.39 16.17 7.73
CA LYS A 524 8.44 17.26 7.40
C LYS A 524 7.10 17.10 8.11
N GLN A 525 6.56 15.89 8.14
CA GLN A 525 5.34 15.55 8.88
C GLN A 525 5.45 15.93 10.35
N ARG A 526 6.60 15.64 11.00
CA ARG A 526 6.84 16.03 12.40
C ARG A 526 6.74 17.53 12.60
N GLY A 527 7.29 18.33 11.68
CA GLY A 527 7.16 19.79 11.71
C GLY A 527 5.70 20.22 11.72
N ILE A 528 4.91 19.71 10.78
CA ILE A 528 3.46 19.99 10.66
C ILE A 528 2.72 19.64 11.95
N MET A 529 2.99 18.46 12.52
CA MET A 529 2.34 18.00 13.76
C MET A 529 2.69 18.90 14.95
N VAL A 530 3.97 19.26 15.10
CA VAL A 530 4.41 20.15 16.19
C VAL A 530 3.82 21.54 16.03
N ASP A 531 3.82 22.11 14.82
CA ASP A 531 3.28 23.44 14.56
C ASP A 531 1.78 23.49 14.89
N LYS A 532 1.02 22.45 14.52
CA LYS A 532 -0.40 22.33 14.89
C LYS A 532 -0.61 22.28 16.41
N LEU A 533 0.21 21.54 17.14
CA LEU A 533 0.13 21.48 18.61
C LEU A 533 0.45 22.84 19.26
N LEU A 534 1.49 23.54 18.78
CA LEU A 534 1.87 24.87 19.29
C LEU A 534 0.84 25.95 18.97
N ALA A 535 0.25 25.93 17.77
CA ALA A 535 -0.73 26.92 17.32
C ALA A 535 -2.03 26.87 18.15
N ALA A 536 -2.48 25.68 18.54
CA ALA A 536 -3.66 25.52 19.38
C ALA A 536 -3.52 26.19 20.76
N THR A 537 -2.31 26.30 21.30
CA THR A 537 -2.05 26.98 22.58
C THR A 537 -2.12 28.51 22.45
N ALA A 538 -1.65 29.07 21.33
CA ALA A 538 -1.66 30.51 21.09
C ALA A 538 -3.08 31.07 21.00
N LEU A 539 -4.01 30.33 20.39
CA LEU A 539 -5.43 30.68 20.30
C LEU A 539 -6.15 30.67 21.67
N VAL A 540 -5.77 29.76 22.57
CA VAL A 540 -6.32 29.69 23.94
C VAL A 540 -5.81 30.85 24.82
N LEU A 541 -4.57 31.29 24.60
CA LEU A 541 -3.99 32.43 25.33
C LEU A 541 -4.49 33.79 24.79
N ALA A 542 -4.83 33.88 23.50
CA ALA A 542 -5.37 35.11 22.90
C ALA A 542 -6.89 35.30 23.12
N SER A 543 -7.59 34.26 23.57
CA SER A 543 -9.04 34.28 23.89
C SER A 543 -9.33 34.42 25.39
N ARG A 544 -8.28 34.57 26.21
CA ARG A 544 -8.31 34.96 27.62
C ARG A 544 -7.80 36.38 27.75
#